data_AF-A0A4P8IFN0-F1
#
_entry.id   AF-A0A4P8IFN0-F1
#
_cell.length_a   1.000
_cell.length_b   1.000
_cell.length_c   1.000
_cell.angle_alpha   90.00
_cell.angle_beta   90.00
_cell.angle_gamma   90.00
#
_symmetry.space_group_name_H-M   'P 1'
#
loop_
_entity.id
_entity.type
_entity.pdbx_description
1 polymer ?
#
loop_
_entity_poly.entity_id
_entity_poly.type
_entity_poly.pdbx_seq_one_letter_code
_entity_poly.pdbx_strand_id
1 'polypeptide(L)' 'MLDKAFEKFTKVEGLFFHSDQGWQYQHTSYRTSLKDHGIIQSMSRKGNCYDDCIMETFFGRLKNEMFYGYEKDDSSFE' A
#
# COMPACT_ATOMS: atom_id res chain seq x y z
N MET A 1 -0.81 -3.70 -9.90
CA MET A 1 -0.36 -2.48 -9.18
C MET A 1 1.11 -2.23 -9.46
N LEU A 2 1.99 -3.19 -9.13
CA LEU A 2 3.42 -3.11 -9.40
C LEU A 2 3.73 -2.98 -10.89
N ASP A 3 3.09 -3.76 -11.76
CA ASP A 3 3.34 -3.69 -13.22
C ASP A 3 3.14 -2.28 -13.78
N LYS A 4 2.01 -1.64 -13.43
CA LYS A 4 1.74 -0.24 -13.80
C LYS A 4 2.80 0.74 -13.25
N ALA A 5 3.32 0.47 -12.06
CA ALA A 5 4.38 1.30 -11.48
C ALA A 5 5.70 1.14 -12.24
N PHE A 6 6.06 -0.09 -12.62
CA PHE A 6 7.29 -0.38 -13.36
C PHE A 6 7.23 0.07 -14.82
N GLU A 7 6.05 0.02 -15.44
CA GLU A 7 5.80 0.63 -16.76
C GLU A 7 6.00 2.15 -16.72
N LYS A 8 5.55 2.80 -15.63
CA LYS A 8 5.59 4.26 -15.51
C LYS A 8 6.96 4.79 -15.04
N PHE A 9 7.65 4.05 -14.17
CA PHE A 9 8.88 4.49 -13.55
C PHE A 9 10.02 3.53 -13.88
N THR A 10 11.00 4.04 -14.63
CA THR A 10 12.13 3.25 -15.13
C THR A 10 13.28 3.09 -14.13
N LYS A 11 13.30 3.90 -13.05
CA LYS A 11 14.33 3.84 -11.99
C LYS A 11 13.66 3.63 -10.63
N VAL A 12 13.65 2.38 -10.19
CA VAL A 12 13.03 1.97 -8.91
C VAL A 12 14.00 1.23 -7.98
N GLU A 13 15.19 0.90 -8.47
CA GLU A 13 16.22 0.23 -7.68
C GLU A 13 16.63 1.06 -6.46
N GLY A 14 16.75 0.42 -5.29
CA GLY A 14 17.11 1.05 -4.03
C GLY A 14 15.95 1.76 -3.32
N LEU A 15 14.75 1.81 -3.90
CA LEU A 15 13.58 2.33 -3.20
C LEU A 15 13.16 1.42 -2.05
N PHE A 16 12.54 2.02 -1.04
CA PHE A 16 11.87 1.28 0.03
C PHE A 16 10.37 1.18 -0.27
N PHE A 17 9.86 -0.04 -0.30
CA PHE A 17 8.43 -0.30 -0.29
C PHE A 17 8.02 -0.66 1.14
N HIS A 18 7.36 0.25 1.84
CA HIS A 18 6.86 0.03 3.19
C HIS A 18 5.36 -0.27 3.18
N SER A 19 4.95 -1.35 3.84
CA SER A 19 3.54 -1.76 3.97
C SER A 19 3.26 -2.39 5.33
N ASP A 20 1.98 -2.61 5.62
CA ASP A 20 1.56 -3.51 6.68
C ASP A 20 1.93 -4.98 6.36
N GLN A 21 1.52 -5.90 7.24
CA GLN A 21 1.61 -7.34 7.01
C GLN A 21 0.35 -7.89 6.31
N GLY A 22 -0.30 -7.13 5.45
CA GLY A 22 -1.41 -7.61 4.64
C GLY A 22 -1.02 -8.84 3.81
N TRP A 23 -1.95 -9.80 3.67
CA TRP A 23 -1.72 -11.07 2.96
C TRP A 23 -1.10 -10.87 1.56
N GLN A 24 -1.61 -9.89 0.81
CA GLN A 24 -1.14 -9.56 -0.54
C GLN A 24 0.34 -9.19 -0.59
N TYR A 25 0.85 -8.47 0.43
CA TYR A 25 2.24 -8.01 0.47
C TYR A 25 3.21 -9.09 0.98
N GLN A 26 2.67 -10.12 1.64
CA GLN A 26 3.42 -11.30 2.05
C GLN A 26 3.53 -12.35 0.95
N HIS A 27 2.68 -12.30 -0.08
CA HIS A 27 2.67 -13.29 -1.14
C HIS A 27 4.01 -13.35 -1.90
N THR A 28 4.47 -14.57 -2.20
CA THR A 28 5.77 -14.81 -2.82
C THR A 28 5.93 -14.05 -4.14
N SER A 29 4.89 -14.02 -4.99
CA SER A 29 4.98 -13.30 -6.27
C SER A 29 5.21 -11.80 -6.08
N TYR A 30 4.61 -11.18 -5.05
CA TYR A 30 4.79 -9.76 -4.75
C TYR A 30 6.21 -9.49 -4.26
N ARG A 31 6.69 -10.31 -3.32
CA ARG A 31 8.05 -10.20 -2.76
C ARG A 31 9.12 -10.41 -3.83
N THR A 32 8.94 -11.41 -4.69
CA THR A 32 9.86 -11.68 -5.81
C THR A 32 9.86 -10.51 -6.79
N SER A 33 8.68 -9.99 -7.15
CA SER A 33 8.57 -8.85 -8.06
C SER A 33 9.32 -7.61 -7.53
N LEU A 34 9.19 -7.28 -6.24
CA LEU A 34 9.96 -6.19 -5.63
C LEU A 34 11.47 -6.45 -5.69
N LYS A 35 11.90 -7.67 -5.33
CA LYS A 35 13.31 -8.07 -5.31
C LYS A 35 13.94 -8.01 -6.70
N ASP A 36 13.24 -8.48 -7.73
CA ASP A 36 13.72 -8.49 -9.12
C ASP A 36 13.93 -7.07 -9.66
N HIS A 37 13.22 -6.09 -9.13
CA HIS A 37 13.37 -4.66 -9.45
C HIS A 37 14.33 -3.93 -8.50
N GLY A 38 15.01 -4.63 -7.59
CA GLY A 38 15.94 -4.04 -6.63
C GLY A 38 15.28 -3.17 -5.56
N ILE A 39 13.98 -3.36 -5.31
CA ILE A 39 13.23 -2.63 -4.29
C ILE A 39 13.35 -3.35 -2.95
N ILE A 40 13.64 -2.58 -1.90
CA ILE A 40 13.79 -3.09 -0.54
C ILE A 40 12.42 -3.08 0.14
N GLN A 41 11.88 -4.26 0.40
CA GLN A 41 10.63 -4.39 1.15
C GLN A 41 10.87 -4.13 2.65
N SER A 42 10.03 -3.29 3.24
CA SER A 42 9.93 -3.03 4.68
C SER A 42 8.48 -3.29 5.10
N MET A 43 8.27 -3.95 6.25
CA MET A 43 6.92 -4.20 6.74
C MET A 43 6.79 -3.82 8.21
N SER A 44 5.60 -3.37 8.60
CA SER A 44 5.24 -3.02 9.97
C SER A 44 5.41 -4.20 10.94
N ARG A 45 5.71 -3.89 12.21
CA ARG A 45 5.86 -4.91 13.25
C ARG A 45 4.50 -5.45 13.65
N LYS A 46 4.44 -6.76 13.89
CA LYS A 46 3.21 -7.43 14.34
C LYS A 46 2.74 -6.84 15.67
N GLY A 47 1.48 -6.39 15.71
CA GLY A 47 0.86 -5.83 16.92
C GLY A 47 1.30 -4.41 17.25
N ASN A 48 1.93 -3.69 16.32
CA ASN A 48 2.34 -2.30 16.51
C ASN A 48 1.60 -1.35 15.54
N CYS A 49 0.56 -0.68 16.04
CA CYS A 49 -0.21 0.26 15.24
C CYS A 49 0.59 1.52 14.83
N TYR A 50 1.65 1.89 15.55
CA TYR A 50 2.40 3.12 15.23
C TYR A 50 3.14 3.05 13.90
N ASP A 51 3.46 1.86 13.41
CA ASP A 51 4.15 1.71 12.13
C ASP A 51 3.20 2.03 10.95
N ASP A 52 1.88 1.77 11.10
CA ASP A 52 0.86 1.99 10.05
C ASP A 52 -0.08 3.19 10.29
N CYS A 53 -0.11 3.76 11.51
CA CYS A 53 -1.13 4.74 11.91
C CYS A 53 -1.16 5.99 11.02
N ILE A 54 -0.03 6.36 10.42
CA ILE A 54 0.08 7.50 9.50
C ILE A 54 -0.77 7.24 8.25
N MET A 55 -0.64 6.06 7.66
CA MET A 55 -1.39 5.68 6.46
C MET A 55 -2.87 5.47 6.80
N GLU A 56 -3.18 4.85 7.95
CA GLU A 56 -4.57 4.71 8.41
C GLU A 56 -5.25 6.06 8.62
N THR A 57 -4.55 7.02 9.25
CA THR A 57 -5.08 8.37 9.46
C THR A 57 -5.27 9.11 8.15
N PHE A 58 -4.32 9.00 7.22
CA PHE A 58 -4.43 9.62 5.90
C PHE A 58 -5.65 9.11 5.13
N PHE A 59 -5.81 7.79 4.99
CA PHE A 59 -6.93 7.23 4.27
C PHE A 59 -8.26 7.40 5.00
N GLY A 60 -8.26 7.39 6.34
CA GLY A 60 -9.43 7.73 7.14
C GLY A 60 -9.92 9.15 6.87
N ARG A 61 -9.01 10.13 6.86
CA ARG A 61 -9.34 11.51 6.50
C ARG A 61 -9.80 11.63 5.05
N LEU A 62 -9.07 11.02 4.11
CA LEU A 62 -9.44 11.04 2.69
C LEU A 62 -10.87 10.53 2.48
N LYS A 63 -11.22 9.41 3.14
CA LYS A 63 -12.57 8.83 3.02
C LYS A 63 -13.63 9.75 3.60
N ASN A 64 -13.35 10.35 4.76
CA ASN A 64 -14.29 11.28 5.38
C ASN A 64 -14.51 12.53 4.51
N GLU A 65 -13.45 13.17 4.04
CA GLU A 65 -13.57 14.41 3.26
C GLU A 65 -14.22 14.18 1.88
N MET A 66 -14.03 13.00 1.27
CA MET A 66 -14.51 12.74 -0.09
C MET A 66 -15.85 12.02 -0.17
N PHE A 67 -16.19 11.18 0.80
CA PHE A 67 -17.33 10.27 0.67
C PHE A 67 -18.31 10.33 1.84
N TYR A 68 -18.02 11.11 2.90
CA TYR A 68 -18.96 11.26 4.00
C TYR A 68 -20.28 11.88 3.52
N GLY A 69 -21.39 11.17 3.73
CA GLY A 69 -22.71 11.55 3.24
C GLY A 69 -23.04 11.13 1.80
N TYR A 70 -22.08 10.54 1.08
CA TYR A 70 -22.24 10.02 -0.29
C TYR A 70 -21.91 8.52 -0.37
N GLU A 71 -21.90 7.81 0.76
CA GLU A 71 -21.43 6.42 0.83
C GLU A 71 -22.29 5.48 -0.03
N LYS A 72 -23.55 5.83 -0.28
CA LYS A 72 -24.48 5.03 -1.11
C LYS A 72 -24.29 5.25 -2.62
N ASP A 73 -23.62 6.33 -3.00
CA ASP A 73 -23.37 6.68 -4.40
C ASP A 73 -22.03 6.08 -4.91
N ASP A 74 -21.17 5.61 -4.00
CA ASP A 74 -19.87 5.03 -4.34
C ASP A 74 -19.87 3.50 -4.12
N SER A 75 -19.71 2.78 -5.21
CA SER A 75 -19.66 1.31 -5.24
C SER A 75 -18.52 0.68 -4.43
N SER A 76 -17.55 1.48 -3.98
CA SER A 76 -16.39 1.01 -3.19
C SER A 76 -16.73 0.77 -1.71
N PHE A 77 -17.92 1.14 -1.25
CA PHE A 77 -18.39 0.96 0.12
C PHE A 77 -19.39 -0.19 0.30
N GLU A 78 -19.78 -0.88 -0.78
CA GLU A 78 -20.49 -2.17 -0.76
C GLU A 78 -19.51 -3.35 -0.68
#